data_AF-A0A2U2RH99-F1
#
_entry.id   AF-A0A2U2RH99-F1
#
_cell.length_a   1.000
_cell.length_b   1.000
_cell.length_c   1.000
_cell.angle_alpha   90.00
_cell.angle_beta   90.00
_cell.angle_gamma   90.00
#
_symmetry.space_group_name_H-M   'P 1'
#
loop_
_entity.id
_entity.type
_entity.pdbx_description
1 polymer ?
#
loop_
_entity_poly.entity_id
_entity_poly.type
_entity_poly.pdbx_seq_one_letter_code
_entity_poly.pdbx_strand_id
1 'polypeptide(L)'
;MDRSEYIVEDDPLTPLQFAICRGCRVRREAATGRAVRPRRTAAGSTRKRCNNCSEVKDVSEFSPVGTFVTGETKYGTKCKACNASIKRAKHVPAPYDWSTWRPKETKICRVCGLEMPLSEFPKSRISTHGQQLHHGTCKSCGAGKYKDWRATQDPARLKAQRRVWLFNLDHESYAQILSSQGGACAICATPFAEDGRDVYVDHDHGCCPGRRSCGKCIRGFLCNRCNTALGQLRDSREITAAALSYVESPARPLSASPDAWYSEQDRWLISHMMSADEFAALREQQGGKCAICVEPNANLEIDHDHSCHPGLKSCRRCIRGLLCPHCNKGVGLLQDSPERLRGALSYLDCRPLSDDRAVQ
;
A
#
# COMPACT_ATOMS: atom_id res chain seq x y z
N MET A 1 7.47 47.74 32.79
CA MET A 1 7.37 48.24 34.18
C MET A 1 6.35 47.37 34.91
N ASP A 2 6.58 47.25 36.21
CA ASP A 2 6.17 46.20 37.13
C ASP A 2 4.68 46.25 37.56
N ARG A 3 4.18 45.08 37.99
CA ARG A 3 3.09 44.73 38.94
C ARG A 3 1.81 45.56 39.04
N SER A 4 0.68 44.86 38.88
CA SER A 4 -0.23 44.55 40.00
C SER A 4 -1.36 43.61 39.56
N GLU A 5 -1.31 42.39 40.11
CA GLU A 5 -2.41 41.56 40.62
C GLU A 5 -3.79 41.61 39.94
N TYR A 6 -4.15 40.52 39.27
CA TYR A 6 -5.53 40.04 39.25
C TYR A 6 -5.56 38.52 39.50
N ILE A 7 -6.26 38.19 40.58
CA ILE A 7 -6.61 36.85 41.07
C ILE A 7 -7.72 36.29 40.17
N VAL A 8 -7.57 35.04 39.74
CA VAL A 8 -8.68 34.20 39.26
C VAL A 8 -8.50 32.81 39.86
N GLU A 9 -9.58 32.29 40.43
CA GLU A 9 -9.69 31.00 41.10
C GLU A 9 -9.54 29.83 40.12
N ASP A 10 -8.81 28.78 40.53
CA ASP A 10 -8.88 27.42 39.97
C ASP A 10 -8.81 26.41 41.15
N ASP A 11 -9.87 25.61 41.31
CA ASP A 11 -9.89 24.29 41.97
C ASP A 11 -9.83 23.26 40.81
N PRO A 12 -8.96 22.22 40.76
CA PRO A 12 -8.93 21.14 41.76
C PRO A 12 -7.62 20.36 42.00
N LEU A 13 -7.57 19.67 43.15
CA LEU A 13 -6.85 18.39 43.41
C LEU A 13 -5.42 18.18 42.88
N THR A 14 -4.41 18.33 43.75
CA THR A 14 -3.22 17.44 43.77
C THR A 14 -2.61 17.29 45.17
N PRO A 15 -2.65 16.10 45.80
CA PRO A 15 -1.69 15.77 46.86
C PRO A 15 -0.42 15.23 46.21
N LEU A 16 0.63 16.06 46.25
CA LEU A 16 2.01 15.69 46.00
C LEU A 16 2.35 14.31 46.62
N GLN A 17 2.88 13.44 45.76
CA GLN A 17 3.48 12.17 46.09
C GLN A 17 4.68 12.38 47.04
N PHE A 18 4.44 12.36 48.35
CA PHE A 18 5.51 12.15 49.31
C PHE A 18 5.89 10.67 49.32
N ALA A 19 6.95 10.33 48.59
CA ALA A 19 7.60 9.04 48.66
C ALA A 19 8.13 8.79 50.08
N ILE A 20 7.43 7.96 50.85
CA ILE A 20 7.83 7.56 52.19
C ILE A 20 9.10 6.70 52.08
N CYS A 21 10.23 7.20 52.61
CA CYS A 21 11.50 6.48 52.73
C CYS A 21 11.30 5.07 53.33
N ARG A 22 12.04 4.07 52.81
CA ARG A 22 11.99 2.66 53.25
C ARG A 22 12.04 2.49 54.78
N GLY A 23 12.81 3.34 55.49
CA GLY A 23 12.91 3.29 56.96
C GLY A 23 11.62 3.68 57.69
N CYS A 24 10.79 4.57 57.12
CA CYS A 24 9.53 5.00 57.72
C CYS A 24 8.39 3.98 57.49
N ARG A 25 8.47 3.19 56.41
CA ARG A 25 7.52 2.09 56.16
C ARG A 25 7.69 0.94 57.15
N VAL A 26 8.93 0.56 57.46
CA VAL A 26 9.24 -0.52 58.43
C VAL A 26 8.77 -0.17 59.84
N ARG A 27 8.92 1.09 60.26
CA ARG A 27 8.42 1.57 61.56
C ARG A 27 6.90 1.56 61.68
N ARG A 28 6.18 1.88 60.59
CA ARG A 28 4.70 1.87 60.57
C ARG A 28 4.12 0.45 60.59
N GLU A 29 4.79 -0.51 59.95
CA GLU A 29 4.33 -1.90 59.91
C GLU A 29 4.50 -2.60 61.28
N ALA A 30 5.56 -2.26 62.04
CA ALA A 30 5.77 -2.76 63.41
C ALA A 30 4.71 -2.27 64.43
N ALA A 31 4.14 -1.08 64.23
CA ALA A 31 3.14 -0.50 65.13
C ALA A 31 1.72 -1.11 64.97
N THR A 32 1.47 -1.88 63.90
CA THR A 32 0.12 -2.38 63.57
C THR A 32 -0.15 -3.83 63.99
N GLY A 33 0.77 -4.46 64.73
CA GLY A 33 0.60 -5.84 65.23
C GLY A 33 0.46 -6.91 64.13
N ARG A 34 0.69 -6.57 62.85
CA ARG A 34 0.62 -7.53 61.75
C ARG A 34 1.88 -8.39 61.72
N ALA A 35 1.71 -9.70 61.90
CA ALA A 35 2.79 -10.67 61.77
C ALA A 35 3.53 -10.49 60.42
N VAL A 36 4.82 -10.14 60.50
CA VAL A 36 5.72 -10.10 59.36
C VAL A 36 5.86 -11.52 58.85
N ARG A 37 5.32 -11.81 57.66
CA ARG A 37 5.49 -13.12 57.01
C ARG A 37 6.99 -13.35 56.76
N PRO A 38 7.57 -14.48 57.20
CA PRO A 38 8.97 -14.76 56.94
C PRO A 38 9.24 -14.75 55.43
N ARG A 39 10.40 -14.19 55.07
CA ARG A 39 10.88 -14.06 53.69
C ARG A 39 10.80 -15.44 53.02
N ARG A 40 9.96 -15.56 51.97
CA ARG A 40 9.84 -16.83 51.22
C ARG A 40 11.13 -17.05 50.42
N THR A 41 11.93 -18.01 50.88
CA THR A 41 13.04 -18.71 50.21
C THR A 41 14.19 -17.82 49.73
N ALA A 42 15.43 -18.23 50.06
CA ALA A 42 16.65 -17.58 49.60
C ALA A 42 16.68 -17.45 48.07
N ALA A 43 17.21 -16.32 47.58
CA ALA A 43 17.52 -16.12 46.16
C ALA A 43 18.40 -17.30 45.68
N GLY A 44 18.05 -17.90 44.55
CA GLY A 44 18.77 -19.06 43.99
C GLY A 44 18.30 -20.46 44.44
N SER A 45 17.27 -20.60 45.29
CA SER A 45 16.73 -21.92 45.64
C SER A 45 15.96 -22.54 44.45
N THR A 46 16.44 -23.67 43.93
CA THR A 46 15.74 -24.48 42.90
C THR A 46 14.47 -25.14 43.42
N ARG A 47 14.20 -25.11 44.73
CA ARG A 47 13.00 -25.68 45.33
C ARG A 47 12.08 -24.63 45.97
N LYS A 48 10.77 -24.81 45.80
CA LYS A 48 9.69 -23.92 46.25
C LYS A 48 8.52 -24.71 46.83
N ARG A 49 7.98 -24.26 47.97
CA ARG A 49 6.78 -24.84 48.59
C ARG A 49 5.50 -24.32 47.91
N CYS A 50 4.66 -25.24 47.43
CA CYS A 50 3.33 -24.94 46.90
C CYS A 50 2.39 -24.52 48.04
N ASN A 51 1.63 -23.43 47.88
CA ASN A 51 0.67 -22.99 48.91
C ASN A 51 -0.70 -23.69 48.86
N ASN A 52 -0.87 -24.69 47.99
CA ASN A 52 -2.10 -25.47 47.88
C ASN A 52 -1.93 -26.90 48.39
N CYS A 53 -0.92 -27.64 47.92
CA CYS A 53 -0.61 -28.99 48.42
C CYS A 53 0.47 -29.01 49.51
N SER A 54 1.05 -27.87 49.86
CA SER A 54 2.12 -27.74 50.86
C SER A 54 3.43 -28.50 50.57
N GLU A 55 3.53 -29.26 49.49
CA GLU A 55 4.75 -29.96 49.06
C GLU A 55 5.83 -28.99 48.56
N VAL A 56 7.10 -29.34 48.82
CA VAL A 56 8.28 -28.65 48.29
C VAL A 56 8.66 -29.29 46.97
N LYS A 57 8.56 -28.53 45.87
CA LYS A 57 8.83 -29.00 44.49
C LYS A 57 9.89 -28.14 43.83
N ASP A 58 10.42 -28.62 42.72
CA ASP A 58 11.30 -27.81 41.87
C ASP A 58 10.58 -26.55 41.35
N VAL A 59 11.29 -25.45 41.16
CA VAL A 59 10.73 -24.19 40.63
C VAL A 59 10.13 -24.34 39.23
N SER A 60 10.62 -25.29 38.42
CA SER A 60 10.07 -25.64 37.10
C SER A 60 8.64 -26.22 37.17
N GLU A 61 8.23 -26.75 38.33
CA GLU A 61 6.85 -27.21 38.60
C GLU A 61 5.87 -26.05 38.82
N PHE A 62 6.32 -24.80 38.73
CA PHE A 62 5.52 -23.59 38.87
C PHE A 62 5.51 -22.80 37.57
N SER A 63 4.39 -22.15 37.25
CA SER A 63 4.30 -21.30 36.06
C SER A 63 5.04 -19.97 36.30
N PRO A 64 5.82 -19.47 35.31
CA PRO A 64 6.40 -18.13 35.38
C PRO A 64 5.27 -17.08 35.29
N VAL A 65 5.36 -16.03 36.12
CA VAL A 65 4.35 -14.97 36.24
C VAL A 65 4.94 -13.56 36.10
N GLY A 66 6.21 -13.47 35.69
CA GLY A 66 6.92 -12.21 35.45
C GLY A 66 8.39 -12.31 35.86
N THR A 67 9.04 -11.16 35.99
CA THR A 67 10.46 -11.04 36.31
C THR A 67 10.64 -10.00 37.42
N PHE A 68 11.53 -10.26 38.37
CA PHE A 68 11.92 -9.27 39.38
C PHE A 68 12.77 -8.15 38.74
N VAL A 69 12.86 -7.00 39.41
CA VAL A 69 13.74 -5.89 38.98
C VAL A 69 15.22 -6.32 38.93
N THR A 70 15.58 -7.36 39.69
CA THR A 70 16.91 -7.99 39.71
C THR A 70 17.17 -8.92 38.52
N GLY A 71 16.21 -9.10 37.60
CA GLY A 71 16.32 -9.99 36.43
C GLY A 71 15.89 -11.45 36.66
N GLU A 72 15.64 -11.84 37.91
CA GLU A 72 15.23 -13.21 38.25
C GLU A 72 13.77 -13.50 37.87
N THR A 73 13.48 -14.70 37.33
CA THR A 73 12.09 -15.09 37.00
C THR A 73 11.24 -15.26 38.27
N LYS A 74 10.07 -14.62 38.29
CA LYS A 74 9.06 -14.75 39.34
C LYS A 74 8.13 -15.92 39.01
N TYR A 75 8.07 -16.90 39.90
CA TYR A 75 7.20 -18.07 39.77
C TYR A 75 5.91 -17.96 40.61
N GLY A 76 4.84 -18.58 40.11
CA GLY A 76 3.54 -18.64 40.78
C GLY A 76 3.58 -19.25 42.18
N THR A 77 2.53 -19.01 42.97
CA THR A 77 2.45 -19.48 44.37
C THR A 77 1.98 -20.93 44.52
N LYS A 78 1.32 -21.46 43.48
CA LYS A 78 0.78 -22.82 43.35
C LYS A 78 1.54 -23.57 42.26
N CYS A 79 1.79 -24.87 42.44
CA CYS A 79 2.37 -25.70 41.40
C CYS A 79 1.38 -25.88 40.23
N LYS A 80 1.90 -26.24 39.06
CA LYS A 80 1.14 -26.47 37.82
C LYS A 80 -0.01 -27.47 38.05
N ALA A 81 0.25 -28.57 38.75
CA ALA A 81 -0.75 -29.59 39.08
C ALA A 81 -1.92 -29.03 39.92
N CYS A 82 -1.63 -28.29 41.00
CA CYS A 82 -2.68 -27.67 41.82
C CYS A 82 -3.46 -26.60 41.04
N ASN A 83 -2.78 -25.80 40.22
CA ASN A 83 -3.45 -24.83 39.35
C ASN A 83 -4.37 -25.52 38.33
N ALA A 84 -3.95 -26.64 37.75
CA ALA A 84 -4.78 -27.43 36.84
C ALA A 84 -6.02 -28.00 37.55
N SER A 85 -5.85 -28.55 38.75
CA SER A 85 -6.97 -29.07 39.55
C SER A 85 -7.99 -27.99 39.89
N ILE A 86 -7.53 -26.80 40.32
CA ILE A 86 -8.42 -25.67 40.63
C ILE A 86 -9.12 -25.16 39.37
N LYS A 87 -8.42 -25.09 38.23
CA LYS A 87 -9.03 -24.70 36.96
C LYS A 87 -10.12 -25.68 36.54
N ARG A 88 -9.89 -26.99 36.67
CA ARG A 88 -10.89 -28.04 36.39
C ARG A 88 -12.11 -27.92 37.31
N ALA A 89 -11.91 -27.73 38.61
CA ALA A 89 -13.01 -27.54 39.56
C ALA A 89 -13.83 -26.26 39.32
N LYS A 90 -13.19 -25.18 38.83
CA LYS A 90 -13.89 -23.94 38.43
C LYS A 90 -14.58 -24.04 37.07
N HIS A 91 -14.08 -24.90 36.18
CA HIS A 91 -14.65 -25.16 34.86
C HIS A 91 -15.54 -26.40 34.86
N VAL A 92 -16.19 -26.74 35.97
CA VAL A 92 -17.37 -27.60 35.91
C VAL A 92 -18.47 -26.71 35.33
N PRO A 93 -18.79 -26.79 34.02
CA PRO A 93 -19.89 -26.03 33.50
C PRO A 93 -21.13 -26.57 34.20
N ALA A 94 -22.04 -25.70 34.67
CA ALA A 94 -23.40 -26.18 34.93
C ALA A 94 -23.85 -26.98 33.68
N PRO A 95 -24.48 -28.16 33.83
CA PRO A 95 -24.92 -28.93 32.68
C PRO A 95 -25.74 -28.02 31.78
N TYR A 96 -25.14 -27.64 30.65
CA TYR A 96 -25.76 -26.74 29.71
C TYR A 96 -26.78 -27.57 28.94
N ASP A 97 -28.06 -27.21 29.07
CA ASP A 97 -29.11 -27.88 28.32
C ASP A 97 -28.98 -27.54 26.84
N TRP A 98 -28.28 -28.41 26.12
CA TRP A 98 -28.04 -28.30 24.69
C TRP A 98 -29.34 -28.34 23.87
N SER A 99 -30.45 -28.84 24.42
CA SER A 99 -31.75 -28.87 23.73
C SER A 99 -32.33 -27.46 23.52
N THR A 100 -31.92 -26.50 24.35
CA THR A 100 -32.29 -25.07 24.24
C THR A 100 -31.32 -24.26 23.39
N TRP A 101 -30.18 -24.83 22.99
CA TRP A 101 -29.20 -24.11 22.19
C TRP A 101 -29.75 -23.87 20.78
N ARG A 102 -29.72 -22.61 20.36
CA ARG A 102 -29.97 -22.20 19.00
C ARG A 102 -28.79 -21.32 18.55
N PRO A 103 -28.25 -21.52 17.34
CA PRO A 103 -27.31 -20.56 16.77
C PRO A 103 -27.96 -19.18 16.76
N LYS A 104 -27.31 -18.17 17.35
CA LYS A 104 -27.84 -16.81 17.30
C LYS A 104 -27.77 -16.32 15.85
N GLU A 105 -28.92 -16.14 15.22
CA GLU A 105 -29.03 -15.58 13.85
C GLU A 105 -28.78 -14.06 13.84
N THR A 106 -28.96 -13.42 14.99
CA THR A 106 -28.78 -11.99 15.22
C THR A 106 -27.68 -11.69 16.23
N LYS A 107 -27.16 -10.46 16.18
CA LYS A 107 -26.15 -9.93 17.10
C LYS A 107 -26.31 -8.43 17.29
N ILE A 108 -26.00 -7.96 18.49
CA ILE A 108 -25.98 -6.54 18.83
C ILE A 108 -24.63 -5.93 18.47
N CYS A 109 -24.65 -4.83 17.72
CA CYS A 109 -23.44 -4.06 17.42
C CYS A 109 -22.96 -3.29 18.65
N ARG A 110 -21.70 -3.46 19.03
CA ARG A 110 -21.09 -2.76 20.19
C ARG A 110 -20.85 -1.26 19.99
N VAL A 111 -21.19 -0.72 18.82
CA VAL A 111 -21.03 0.71 18.49
C VAL A 111 -22.38 1.40 18.41
N CYS A 112 -23.29 0.94 17.54
CA CYS A 112 -24.61 1.55 17.40
C CYS A 112 -25.69 0.94 18.31
N GLY A 113 -25.42 -0.16 18.99
CA GLY A 113 -26.38 -0.83 19.89
C GLY A 113 -27.52 -1.57 19.20
N LEU A 114 -27.63 -1.52 17.86
CA LEU A 114 -28.70 -2.17 17.11
C LEU A 114 -28.49 -3.69 17.05
N GLU A 115 -29.58 -4.44 17.22
CA GLU A 115 -29.66 -5.87 16.94
C GLU A 115 -29.89 -6.11 15.45
N MET A 116 -29.04 -6.90 14.82
CA MET A 116 -29.06 -7.13 13.37
C MET A 116 -28.66 -8.57 13.04
N PRO A 117 -29.01 -9.07 11.84
CA PRO A 117 -28.55 -10.38 11.37
C PRO A 117 -27.02 -10.50 11.37
N LEU A 118 -26.49 -11.71 11.60
CA LEU A 118 -25.04 -11.98 11.53
C LEU A 118 -24.39 -11.58 10.18
N SER A 119 -25.17 -11.55 9.09
CA SER A 119 -24.72 -11.08 7.77
C SER A 119 -24.26 -9.62 7.78
N GLU A 120 -24.79 -8.80 8.69
CA GLU A 120 -24.41 -7.40 8.85
C GLU A 120 -23.08 -7.21 9.59
N PHE A 121 -22.45 -8.31 10.03
CA PHE A 121 -21.18 -8.32 10.73
C PHE A 121 -20.10 -9.00 9.86
N PRO A 122 -18.91 -8.40 9.73
CA PRO A 122 -17.79 -9.06 9.07
C PRO A 122 -17.48 -10.43 9.68
N LYS A 123 -17.15 -11.41 8.84
CA LYS A 123 -16.67 -12.73 9.27
C LYS A 123 -15.31 -12.61 9.94
N SER A 124 -15.09 -13.41 10.97
CA SER A 124 -13.84 -13.49 11.73
C SER A 124 -13.23 -14.89 11.60
N ARG A 125 -12.44 -15.33 12.57
CA ARG A 125 -11.93 -16.70 12.64
C ARG A 125 -13.06 -17.72 12.78
N ILE A 126 -12.84 -18.93 12.30
CA ILE A 126 -13.68 -20.09 12.57
C ILE A 126 -13.32 -20.63 13.97
N SER A 127 -14.32 -20.99 14.76
CA SER A 127 -14.11 -21.57 16.09
C SER A 127 -13.50 -22.98 16.00
N THR A 128 -12.99 -23.49 17.11
CA THR A 128 -12.49 -24.88 17.22
C THR A 128 -13.56 -25.94 16.93
N HIS A 129 -14.84 -25.56 16.96
CA HIS A 129 -15.99 -26.42 16.65
C HIS A 129 -16.57 -26.14 15.26
N GLY A 130 -15.83 -25.49 14.36
CA GLY A 130 -16.23 -25.28 12.96
C GLY A 130 -17.22 -24.13 12.71
N GLN A 131 -17.74 -23.48 13.75
CA GLN A 131 -18.66 -22.35 13.61
C GLN A 131 -17.92 -21.07 13.16
N GLN A 132 -18.42 -20.42 12.11
CA GLN A 132 -17.96 -19.10 11.68
C GLN A 132 -18.30 -18.04 12.73
N LEU A 133 -17.27 -17.39 13.31
CA LEU A 133 -17.49 -16.26 14.21
C LEU A 133 -17.59 -14.95 13.42
N HIS A 134 -18.29 -13.97 13.99
CA HIS A 134 -18.43 -12.64 13.41
C HIS A 134 -17.84 -11.57 14.35
N HIS A 135 -17.32 -10.49 13.78
CA HIS A 135 -16.84 -9.34 14.55
C HIS A 135 -17.96 -8.73 15.41
N GLY A 136 -17.60 -7.96 16.44
CA GLY A 136 -18.57 -7.35 17.36
C GLY A 136 -19.08 -5.97 16.93
N THR A 137 -18.73 -5.53 15.71
CA THR A 137 -19.11 -4.25 15.14
C THR A 137 -19.69 -4.52 13.76
N CYS A 138 -20.83 -3.91 13.43
CA CYS A 138 -21.46 -4.08 12.12
C CYS A 138 -20.62 -3.44 11.01
N LYS A 139 -20.87 -3.85 9.76
CA LYS A 139 -20.16 -3.37 8.57
C LYS A 139 -20.21 -1.84 8.44
N SER A 140 -21.37 -1.22 8.70
CA SER A 140 -21.54 0.23 8.59
C SER A 140 -20.72 0.99 9.63
N CYS A 141 -20.78 0.60 10.91
CA CYS A 141 -19.95 1.20 11.96
C CYS A 141 -18.46 0.93 11.74
N GLY A 142 -18.09 -0.24 11.22
CA GLY A 142 -16.71 -0.55 10.83
C GLY A 142 -16.21 0.34 9.69
N ALA A 143 -17.05 0.54 8.66
CA ALA A 143 -16.76 1.43 7.54
C ALA A 143 -16.66 2.90 7.97
N GLY A 144 -17.54 3.36 8.86
CA GLY A 144 -17.49 4.69 9.47
C GLY A 144 -16.16 4.92 10.20
N LYS A 145 -15.79 4.01 11.12
CA LYS A 145 -14.50 4.08 11.83
C LYS A 145 -13.29 4.11 10.88
N TYR A 146 -13.33 3.33 9.81
CA TYR A 146 -12.26 3.34 8.81
C TYR A 146 -12.21 4.66 8.02
N LYS A 147 -13.37 5.22 7.67
CA LYS A 147 -13.48 6.53 7.01
C LYS A 147 -12.93 7.65 7.91
N ASP A 148 -13.29 7.64 9.19
CA ASP A 148 -12.83 8.63 10.17
C ASP A 148 -11.32 8.51 10.40
N TRP A 149 -10.81 7.29 10.63
CA TRP A 149 -9.37 7.05 10.72
C TRP A 149 -8.67 7.54 9.46
N ARG A 150 -9.15 7.19 8.26
CA ARG A 150 -8.56 7.62 7.00
C ARG A 150 -8.56 9.15 6.83
N ALA A 151 -9.58 9.85 7.33
CA ALA A 151 -9.64 11.31 7.32
C ALA A 151 -8.60 11.96 8.25
N THR A 152 -8.17 11.27 9.32
CA THR A 152 -7.08 11.73 10.20
C THR A 152 -5.68 11.44 9.66
N GLN A 153 -5.56 10.65 8.58
CA GLN A 153 -4.27 10.32 7.98
C GLN A 153 -3.94 11.26 6.83
N ASP A 154 -2.67 11.59 6.69
CA ASP A 154 -2.17 12.25 5.48
C ASP A 154 -2.41 11.34 4.25
N PRO A 155 -3.16 11.82 3.23
CA PRO A 155 -3.38 11.08 1.99
C PRO A 155 -2.08 10.68 1.27
N ALA A 156 -1.02 11.49 1.34
CA ALA A 156 0.26 11.20 0.72
C ALA A 156 0.94 10.00 1.42
N ARG A 157 0.98 10.01 2.76
CA ARG A 157 1.45 8.88 3.58
C ARG A 157 0.71 7.58 3.29
N LEU A 158 -0.62 7.58 3.21
CA LEU A 158 -1.40 6.37 2.92
C LEU A 158 -1.12 5.83 1.49
N LYS A 159 -0.94 6.73 0.53
CA LYS A 159 -0.58 6.36 -0.85
C LYS A 159 0.83 5.78 -0.93
N ALA A 160 1.79 6.33 -0.20
CA ALA A 160 3.15 5.81 -0.08
C ALA A 160 3.17 4.41 0.58
N GLN A 161 2.48 4.22 1.70
CA GLN A 161 2.36 2.91 2.37
C GLN A 161 1.71 1.85 1.48
N ARG A 162 0.70 2.23 0.70
CA ARG A 162 0.06 1.32 -0.26
C ARG A 162 1.02 0.90 -1.38
N ARG A 163 1.94 1.77 -1.81
CA ARG A 163 2.97 1.45 -2.82
C ARG A 163 3.98 0.44 -2.25
N VAL A 164 4.49 0.67 -1.04
CA VAL A 164 5.34 -0.31 -0.30
C VAL A 164 4.67 -1.69 -0.22
N TRP A 165 3.37 -1.73 0.13
CA TRP A 165 2.64 -2.99 0.28
C TRP A 165 2.28 -3.68 -1.04
N LEU A 166 1.89 -2.93 -2.07
CA LEU A 166 1.50 -3.51 -3.37
C LEU A 166 2.70 -4.01 -4.18
N PHE A 167 3.86 -3.40 -3.98
CA PHE A 167 5.06 -3.68 -4.77
C PHE A 167 6.11 -4.51 -4.01
N ASN A 168 5.79 -4.97 -2.79
CA ASN A 168 6.69 -5.73 -1.94
C ASN A 168 8.09 -5.10 -1.83
N LEU A 169 8.12 -3.77 -1.73
CA LEU A 169 9.33 -2.96 -1.72
C LEU A 169 9.44 -2.30 -0.36
N ASP A 170 10.47 -2.62 0.41
CA ASP A 170 10.70 -1.98 1.70
C ASP A 170 11.19 -0.53 1.55
N HIS A 171 11.23 0.19 2.68
CA HIS A 171 11.60 1.60 2.70
C HIS A 171 13.07 1.84 2.27
N GLU A 172 13.97 0.90 2.56
CA GLU A 172 15.39 1.03 2.23
C GLU A 172 15.59 0.87 0.72
N SER A 173 15.03 -0.19 0.14
CA SER A 173 15.04 -0.47 -1.29
C SER A 173 14.38 0.66 -2.08
N TYR A 174 13.27 1.22 -1.57
CA TYR A 174 12.64 2.40 -2.17
C TYR A 174 13.59 3.60 -2.21
N ALA A 175 14.25 3.91 -1.09
CA ALA A 175 15.20 5.01 -1.02
C ALA A 175 16.43 4.79 -1.93
N GLN A 176 16.94 3.56 -2.02
CA GLN A 176 18.05 3.19 -2.88
C GLN A 176 17.74 3.42 -4.36
N ILE A 177 16.58 2.94 -4.85
CA ILE A 177 16.15 3.16 -6.24
C ILE A 177 16.01 4.66 -6.50
N LEU A 178 15.30 5.37 -5.61
CA LEU A 178 15.08 6.81 -5.76
C LEU A 178 16.41 7.57 -5.83
N SER A 179 17.35 7.23 -4.95
CA SER A 179 18.69 7.83 -4.92
C SER A 179 19.51 7.49 -6.17
N SER A 180 19.45 6.25 -6.66
CA SER A 180 20.16 5.83 -7.88
C SER A 180 19.71 6.59 -9.12
N GLN A 181 18.44 7.03 -9.14
CA GLN A 181 17.87 7.86 -10.19
C GLN A 181 18.00 9.38 -9.93
N GLY A 182 18.74 9.79 -8.89
CA GLY A 182 18.88 11.19 -8.51
C GLY A 182 17.58 11.87 -8.10
N GLY A 183 16.60 11.11 -7.59
CA GLY A 183 15.29 11.64 -7.20
C GLY A 183 14.39 12.00 -8.37
N ALA A 184 14.65 11.47 -9.58
CA ALA A 184 13.94 11.83 -10.80
C ALA A 184 13.42 10.61 -11.58
N CYS A 185 12.52 10.86 -12.53
CA CYS A 185 12.01 9.86 -13.47
C CYS A 185 13.15 9.26 -14.30
N ALA A 186 13.26 7.92 -14.34
CA ALA A 186 14.34 7.24 -15.06
C ALA A 186 14.36 7.47 -16.59
N ILE A 187 13.22 7.87 -17.18
CA ILE A 187 13.10 8.10 -18.63
C ILE A 187 13.30 9.56 -19.01
N CYS A 188 12.61 10.48 -18.33
CA CYS A 188 12.58 11.90 -18.72
C CYS A 188 13.36 12.81 -17.79
N ALA A 189 14.03 12.27 -16.77
CA ALA A 189 14.84 12.97 -15.77
C ALA A 189 14.10 14.11 -15.04
N THR A 190 12.77 14.16 -15.11
CA THR A 190 11.97 15.14 -14.35
C THR A 190 12.03 14.80 -12.87
N PRO A 191 12.47 15.72 -12.00
CA PRO A 191 12.51 15.50 -10.56
C PRO A 191 11.12 15.16 -10.01
N PHE A 192 11.06 14.24 -9.06
CA PHE A 192 9.83 13.95 -8.34
C PHE A 192 9.55 15.02 -7.29
N ALA A 193 8.28 15.17 -6.93
CA ALA A 193 7.90 16.00 -5.79
C ALA A 193 8.45 15.42 -4.48
N GLU A 194 8.80 16.28 -3.52
CA GLU A 194 9.35 15.86 -2.22
C GLU A 194 8.43 14.90 -1.46
N ASP A 195 7.11 15.01 -1.67
CA ASP A 195 6.10 14.13 -1.06
C ASP A 195 5.94 12.77 -1.79
N GLY A 196 6.67 12.56 -2.90
CA GLY A 196 6.65 11.34 -3.71
C GLY A 196 5.28 11.04 -4.34
N ARG A 197 4.38 12.03 -4.46
CA ARG A 197 3.02 11.78 -4.98
C ARG A 197 2.98 11.33 -6.44
N ASP A 198 3.97 11.75 -7.19
CA ASP A 198 4.19 11.59 -8.63
C ASP A 198 5.16 10.45 -9.00
N VAL A 199 5.66 9.72 -8.01
CA VAL A 199 6.45 8.49 -8.19
C VAL A 199 5.55 7.30 -8.52
N TYR A 200 5.78 6.67 -9.67
CA TYR A 200 5.13 5.44 -10.09
C TYR A 200 6.17 4.32 -10.14
N VAL A 201 5.86 3.20 -9.49
CA VAL A 201 6.72 2.02 -9.47
C VAL A 201 6.44 1.20 -10.72
N ASP A 202 7.43 1.14 -11.60
CA ASP A 202 7.36 0.36 -12.82
C ASP A 202 8.09 -0.97 -12.62
N HIS A 203 7.54 -2.02 -13.24
CA HIS A 203 8.00 -3.38 -13.03
C HIS A 203 7.76 -4.24 -14.26
N ASP A 204 8.58 -5.26 -14.43
CA ASP A 204 8.44 -6.20 -15.52
C ASP A 204 7.22 -7.11 -15.35
N HIS A 205 6.22 -6.91 -16.21
CA HIS A 205 5.01 -7.72 -16.27
C HIS A 205 5.25 -9.16 -16.78
N GLY A 206 6.40 -9.44 -17.41
CA GLY A 206 6.80 -10.81 -17.77
C GLY A 206 7.17 -11.68 -16.57
N CYS A 207 7.54 -11.07 -15.43
CA CYS A 207 8.01 -11.78 -14.26
C CYS A 207 6.89 -12.37 -13.39
N CYS A 208 5.73 -11.70 -13.27
CA CYS A 208 4.67 -12.06 -12.33
C CYS A 208 3.30 -12.10 -13.01
N PRO A 209 2.56 -13.23 -12.98
CA PRO A 209 1.26 -13.37 -13.65
C PRO A 209 0.09 -12.65 -12.93
N GLY A 210 0.35 -11.61 -12.14
CA GLY A 210 -0.66 -10.94 -11.31
C GLY A 210 -0.45 -9.42 -11.19
N ARG A 211 -1.44 -8.73 -10.63
CA ARG A 211 -1.42 -7.25 -10.43
C ARG A 211 -0.45 -6.76 -9.36
N ARG A 212 0.30 -7.66 -8.71
CA ARG A 212 1.29 -7.34 -7.67
C ARG A 212 2.65 -7.73 -8.19
N SER A 213 3.65 -6.88 -7.94
CA SER A 213 5.04 -7.25 -8.21
C SER A 213 5.57 -8.15 -7.09
N CYS A 214 6.57 -8.97 -7.41
CA CYS A 214 7.31 -9.76 -6.42
C CYS A 214 8.38 -8.95 -5.68
N GLY A 215 8.53 -7.66 -5.99
CA GLY A 215 9.64 -6.80 -5.56
C GLY A 215 10.90 -6.93 -6.43
N LYS A 216 11.20 -8.13 -6.93
CA LYS A 216 12.39 -8.39 -7.77
C LYS A 216 12.27 -7.85 -9.20
N CYS A 217 11.05 -7.79 -9.74
CA CYS A 217 10.82 -7.31 -11.09
C CYS A 217 10.74 -5.79 -11.23
N ILE A 218 10.99 -5.04 -10.16
CA ILE A 218 10.98 -3.58 -10.20
C ILE A 218 12.17 -3.12 -11.05
N ARG A 219 11.85 -2.36 -12.10
CA ARG A 219 12.84 -1.78 -13.01
C ARG A 219 13.28 -0.41 -12.48
N GLY A 220 12.35 0.37 -11.95
CA GLY A 220 12.64 1.69 -11.41
C GLY A 220 11.39 2.53 -11.18
N PHE A 221 11.61 3.83 -11.00
CA PHE A 221 10.58 4.82 -10.76
C PHE A 221 10.40 5.75 -11.94
N LEU A 222 9.15 5.88 -12.37
CA LEU A 222 8.75 6.72 -13.49
C LEU A 222 7.73 7.76 -13.04
N CYS A 223 7.61 8.85 -13.78
CA CYS A 223 6.46 9.72 -13.65
C CYS A 223 5.23 9.07 -14.31
N ASN A 224 4.02 9.51 -13.93
CA ASN A 224 2.76 8.97 -14.47
C ASN A 224 2.74 8.91 -16.01
N ARG A 225 3.26 9.96 -16.64
CA ARG A 225 3.25 10.13 -18.10
C ARG A 225 4.14 9.07 -18.78
N CYS A 226 5.38 8.93 -18.34
CA CYS A 226 6.32 7.94 -18.88
C CYS A 226 5.86 6.51 -18.59
N ASN A 227 5.38 6.23 -17.37
CA ASN A 227 4.82 4.91 -17.02
C ASN A 227 3.62 4.55 -17.90
N THR A 228 2.72 5.52 -18.14
CA THR A 228 1.56 5.28 -19.00
C THR A 228 1.99 5.10 -20.45
N ALA A 229 2.98 5.86 -20.92
CA ALA A 229 3.49 5.75 -22.29
C ALA A 229 4.06 4.35 -22.56
N LEU A 230 4.88 3.81 -21.65
CA LEU A 230 5.40 2.43 -21.78
C LEU A 230 4.26 1.42 -21.89
N GLY A 231 3.24 1.51 -21.03
CA GLY A 231 2.08 0.64 -21.14
C GLY A 231 1.29 0.79 -22.45
N GLN A 232 1.22 2.00 -23.03
CA GLN A 232 0.63 2.21 -24.36
C GLN A 232 1.48 1.61 -25.48
N LEU A 233 2.80 1.63 -25.33
CA LEU A 233 3.76 0.94 -26.20
C LEU A 233 3.96 -0.54 -25.78
N ARG A 234 3.07 -1.05 -24.93
CA ARG A 234 2.96 -2.45 -24.48
C ARG A 234 4.24 -2.99 -23.84
N ASP A 235 4.99 -2.11 -23.17
CA ASP A 235 6.26 -2.44 -22.53
C ASP A 235 7.25 -3.14 -23.49
N SER A 236 7.11 -2.93 -24.80
CA SER A 236 7.90 -3.59 -25.85
C SER A 236 9.01 -2.68 -26.34
N ARG A 237 10.23 -3.21 -26.29
CA ARG A 237 11.42 -2.56 -26.84
C ARG A 237 11.29 -2.37 -28.35
N GLU A 238 10.78 -3.37 -29.05
CA GLU A 238 10.63 -3.38 -30.51
C GLU A 238 9.63 -2.30 -30.97
N ILE A 239 8.47 -2.20 -30.31
CA ILE A 239 7.47 -1.16 -30.59
C ILE A 239 8.05 0.22 -30.27
N THR A 240 8.78 0.36 -29.17
CA THR A 240 9.39 1.63 -28.77
C THR A 240 10.49 2.06 -29.77
N ALA A 241 11.26 1.12 -30.31
CA ALA A 241 12.29 1.40 -31.32
C ALA A 241 11.66 1.78 -32.67
N ALA A 242 10.58 1.12 -33.05
CA ALA A 242 9.78 1.50 -34.22
C ALA A 242 9.18 2.90 -34.05
N ALA A 243 8.70 3.24 -32.84
CA ALA A 243 8.20 4.57 -32.53
C ALA A 243 9.29 5.66 -32.63
N LEU A 244 10.52 5.37 -32.16
CA LEU A 244 11.67 6.26 -32.36
C LEU A 244 11.93 6.51 -33.85
N SER A 245 12.05 5.44 -34.63
CA SER A 245 12.29 5.51 -36.07
C SER A 245 11.18 6.27 -36.80
N TYR A 246 9.93 6.09 -36.36
CA TYR A 246 8.76 6.77 -36.90
C TYR A 246 8.76 8.28 -36.62
N VAL A 247 9.10 8.70 -35.39
CA VAL A 247 9.19 10.11 -35.01
C VAL A 247 10.36 10.82 -35.70
N GLU A 248 11.48 10.13 -35.91
CA GLU A 248 12.64 10.66 -36.64
C GLU A 248 12.42 10.73 -38.16
N SER A 249 11.42 10.02 -38.68
CA SER A 249 11.09 10.05 -40.10
C SER A 249 10.42 11.38 -40.48
N PRO A 250 10.79 12.00 -41.62
CA PRO A 250 10.17 13.24 -42.04
C PRO A 250 8.67 13.04 -42.32
N ALA A 251 7.85 14.04 -41.98
CA ALA A 251 6.45 14.06 -42.33
C ALA A 251 6.26 13.93 -43.85
N ARG A 252 5.16 13.30 -44.28
CA ARG A 252 4.83 13.08 -45.67
C ARG A 252 3.77 14.10 -46.11
N PRO A 253 4.13 15.14 -46.86
CA PRO A 253 3.19 16.17 -47.27
C PRO A 253 2.14 15.60 -48.24
N LEU A 254 0.87 15.98 -48.06
CA LEU A 254 -0.20 15.65 -49.00
C LEU A 254 -0.05 16.48 -50.29
N SER A 255 -0.25 15.87 -51.46
CA SER A 255 0.26 16.37 -52.75
C SER A 255 -0.69 17.25 -53.58
N ALA A 256 -1.91 17.59 -53.14
CA ALA A 256 -2.80 18.50 -53.88
C ALA A 256 -3.85 19.17 -52.98
N SER A 257 -4.50 20.25 -53.43
CA SER A 257 -5.66 20.86 -52.73
C SER A 257 -6.92 20.00 -52.98
N PRO A 258 -7.82 19.79 -52.00
CA PRO A 258 -9.06 19.06 -52.25
C PRO A 258 -9.99 19.88 -53.15
N ASP A 259 -10.41 19.31 -54.29
CA ASP A 259 -11.39 19.92 -55.21
C ASP A 259 -12.84 19.84 -54.70
N ALA A 260 -13.09 19.08 -53.63
CA ALA A 260 -14.42 18.92 -53.03
C ALA A 260 -14.34 18.95 -51.49
N TRP A 261 -15.02 19.91 -50.87
CA TRP A 261 -15.07 20.07 -49.41
C TRP A 261 -16.27 19.31 -48.82
N TYR A 262 -15.94 18.29 -48.01
CA TYR A 262 -16.64 17.56 -46.94
C TYR A 262 -18.19 17.53 -46.85
N SER A 263 -18.74 16.32 -46.66
CA SER A 263 -20.03 16.15 -45.96
C SER A 263 -19.83 16.39 -44.45
N GLU A 264 -20.85 16.87 -43.73
CA GLU A 264 -20.77 17.20 -42.29
C GLU A 264 -20.36 16.04 -41.37
N GLN A 265 -20.31 14.81 -41.90
CA GLN A 265 -20.09 13.57 -41.16
C GLN A 265 -18.61 13.34 -40.79
N ASP A 266 -17.65 14.02 -41.44
CA ASP A 266 -16.21 13.77 -41.28
C ASP A 266 -15.43 14.90 -40.58
N ARG A 267 -16.01 15.50 -39.53
CA ARG A 267 -15.41 16.61 -38.77
C ARG A 267 -13.99 16.34 -38.26
N TRP A 268 -13.64 15.08 -38.02
CA TRP A 268 -12.30 14.67 -37.59
C TRP A 268 -11.25 14.85 -38.69
N LEU A 269 -11.57 14.50 -39.94
CA LEU A 269 -10.70 14.67 -41.11
C LEU A 269 -10.46 16.14 -41.43
N ILE A 270 -11.52 16.96 -41.33
CA ILE A 270 -11.43 18.43 -41.46
C ILE A 270 -10.39 19.00 -40.48
N SER A 271 -10.41 18.52 -39.23
CA SER A 271 -9.51 18.98 -38.19
C SER A 271 -8.04 18.57 -38.40
N HIS A 272 -7.78 17.61 -39.29
CA HIS A 272 -6.46 17.14 -39.74
C HIS A 272 -6.08 17.66 -41.14
N MET A 273 -6.94 18.53 -41.71
CA MET A 273 -6.82 19.03 -43.07
C MET A 273 -6.61 17.90 -44.11
N MET A 274 -7.24 16.73 -43.94
CA MET A 274 -7.08 15.56 -44.81
C MET A 274 -8.43 15.20 -45.44
N SER A 275 -8.48 14.85 -46.73
CA SER A 275 -9.71 14.37 -47.36
C SER A 275 -9.97 12.89 -47.07
N ALA A 276 -11.21 12.42 -47.30
CA ALA A 276 -11.55 11.00 -47.15
C ALA A 276 -10.74 10.10 -48.10
N ASP A 277 -10.53 10.54 -49.34
CA ASP A 277 -9.73 9.80 -50.34
C ASP A 277 -8.26 9.73 -49.94
N GLU A 278 -7.71 10.80 -49.36
CA GLU A 278 -6.33 10.82 -48.87
C GLU A 278 -6.14 9.88 -47.68
N PHE A 279 -7.11 9.86 -46.77
CA PHE A 279 -7.12 8.93 -45.66
C PHE A 279 -7.20 7.48 -46.16
N ALA A 280 -8.11 7.21 -47.10
CA ALA A 280 -8.28 5.88 -47.70
C ALA A 280 -7.01 5.42 -48.43
N ALA A 281 -6.38 6.29 -49.21
CA ALA A 281 -5.13 6.00 -49.92
C ALA A 281 -3.97 5.74 -48.94
N LEU A 282 -3.83 6.54 -47.89
CA LEU A 282 -2.81 6.33 -46.86
C LEU A 282 -3.06 5.02 -46.10
N ARG A 283 -4.33 4.70 -45.81
CA ARG A 283 -4.73 3.44 -45.18
C ARG A 283 -4.42 2.24 -46.08
N GLU A 284 -4.71 2.32 -47.36
CA GLU A 284 -4.41 1.28 -48.35
C GLU A 284 -2.90 1.07 -48.47
N GLN A 285 -2.13 2.15 -48.56
CA GLN A 285 -0.67 2.09 -48.60
C GLN A 285 -0.08 1.42 -47.35
N GLN A 286 -0.65 1.68 -46.18
CA GLN A 286 -0.26 1.01 -44.94
C GLN A 286 -0.88 -0.39 -44.78
N GLY A 287 -1.63 -0.89 -45.77
CA GLY A 287 -2.32 -2.18 -45.72
C GLY A 287 -3.31 -2.30 -44.56
N GLY A 288 -3.90 -1.17 -44.12
CA GLY A 288 -4.81 -1.11 -42.98
C GLY A 288 -4.14 -1.32 -41.62
N LYS A 289 -2.82 -1.13 -41.53
CA LYS A 289 -2.01 -1.37 -40.32
C LYS A 289 -1.45 -0.08 -39.71
N CYS A 290 -1.12 -0.14 -38.42
CA CYS A 290 -0.41 0.91 -37.72
C CYS A 290 1.01 1.09 -38.29
N ALA A 291 1.46 2.32 -38.51
CA ALA A 291 2.81 2.60 -39.01
C ALA A 291 3.94 2.26 -38.00
N ILE A 292 3.62 2.13 -36.71
CA ILE A 292 4.60 1.77 -35.66
C ILE A 292 4.57 0.26 -35.37
N CYS A 293 3.45 -0.26 -34.86
CA CYS A 293 3.38 -1.65 -34.41
C CYS A 293 3.02 -2.64 -35.51
N VAL A 294 2.77 -2.17 -36.75
CA VAL A 294 2.43 -2.96 -37.95
C VAL A 294 1.23 -3.92 -37.79
N GLU A 295 0.45 -3.76 -36.73
CA GLU A 295 -0.77 -4.53 -36.51
C GLU A 295 -1.96 -3.92 -37.25
N PRO A 296 -2.85 -4.76 -37.81
CA PRO A 296 -4.08 -4.29 -38.43
C PRO A 296 -4.98 -3.63 -37.39
N ASN A 297 -5.59 -2.51 -37.75
CA ASN A 297 -6.54 -1.83 -36.88
C ASN A 297 -7.66 -1.16 -37.69
N ALA A 298 -8.91 -1.33 -37.27
CA ALA A 298 -10.05 -0.67 -37.91
C ALA A 298 -10.10 0.84 -37.59
N ASN A 299 -9.62 1.22 -36.41
CA ASN A 299 -9.72 2.56 -35.84
C ASN A 299 -8.35 3.25 -35.84
N LEU A 300 -7.75 3.39 -37.01
CA LEU A 300 -6.49 4.11 -37.16
C LEU A 300 -6.71 5.62 -37.03
N GLU A 301 -5.79 6.28 -36.34
CA GLU A 301 -5.76 7.72 -36.09
C GLU A 301 -4.67 8.39 -36.94
N ILE A 302 -4.92 9.63 -37.39
CA ILE A 302 -3.95 10.45 -38.13
C ILE A 302 -2.95 11.02 -37.13
N ASP A 303 -1.72 10.56 -37.24
CA ASP A 303 -0.61 11.11 -36.48
C ASP A 303 0.12 12.19 -37.28
N HIS A 304 0.55 13.21 -36.56
CA HIS A 304 1.11 14.40 -37.15
C HIS A 304 2.10 15.10 -36.24
N ASP A 305 3.03 15.83 -36.84
CA ASP A 305 4.05 16.58 -36.13
C ASP A 305 3.51 17.92 -35.60
N HIS A 306 3.28 17.97 -34.29
CA HIS A 306 2.81 19.16 -33.58
C HIS A 306 3.81 20.34 -33.57
N SER A 307 5.09 20.13 -33.93
CA SER A 307 6.08 21.21 -34.06
C SER A 307 5.91 22.05 -35.33
N CYS A 308 5.18 21.53 -36.33
CA CYS A 308 5.11 22.13 -37.66
C CYS A 308 4.18 23.36 -37.75
N HIS A 309 3.20 23.51 -36.85
CA HIS A 309 2.15 24.53 -36.97
C HIS A 309 1.74 25.18 -35.64
N PRO A 310 2.48 26.19 -35.16
CA PRO A 310 2.08 26.98 -33.99
C PRO A 310 0.70 27.62 -34.19
N GLY A 311 -0.25 27.37 -33.29
CA GLY A 311 -1.58 27.98 -33.30
C GLY A 311 -2.66 27.29 -34.15
N LEU A 312 -2.32 26.22 -34.87
CA LEU A 312 -3.29 25.36 -35.56
C LEU A 312 -3.28 23.94 -34.99
N LYS A 313 -4.39 23.21 -35.16
CA LYS A 313 -4.50 21.82 -34.72
C LYS A 313 -3.65 20.87 -35.56
N SER A 314 -3.56 21.10 -36.87
CA SER A 314 -2.84 20.27 -37.84
C SER A 314 -2.53 21.08 -39.11
N CYS A 315 -1.66 20.56 -39.97
CA CYS A 315 -1.52 21.05 -41.35
C CYS A 315 -1.23 19.91 -42.33
N ARG A 316 -1.44 20.16 -43.62
CA ARG A 316 -1.23 19.15 -44.69
C ARG A 316 0.22 18.69 -44.86
N ARG A 317 1.17 19.36 -44.20
CA ARG A 317 2.62 19.09 -44.28
C ARG A 317 3.16 18.33 -43.07
N CYS A 318 2.38 18.18 -42.00
CA CYS A 318 2.84 17.56 -40.75
C CYS A 318 2.38 16.12 -40.58
N ILE A 319 1.53 15.61 -41.48
CA ILE A 319 1.04 14.24 -41.41
C ILE A 319 2.20 13.27 -41.57
N ARG A 320 2.39 12.37 -40.61
CA ARG A 320 3.43 11.33 -40.68
C ARG A 320 2.83 10.02 -41.19
N GLY A 321 1.71 9.60 -40.64
CA GLY A 321 1.08 8.32 -40.99
C GLY A 321 -0.16 8.03 -40.16
N LEU A 322 -0.68 6.82 -40.30
CA LEU A 322 -1.80 6.31 -39.51
C LEU A 322 -1.32 5.38 -38.40
N LEU A 323 -1.72 5.67 -37.16
CA LEU A 323 -1.33 4.91 -35.97
C LEU A 323 -2.55 4.30 -35.30
N CYS A 324 -2.36 3.18 -34.60
CA CYS A 324 -3.40 2.71 -33.69
C CYS A 324 -3.49 3.65 -32.47
N PRO A 325 -4.64 3.70 -31.76
CA PRO A 325 -4.83 4.64 -30.64
C PRO A 325 -3.79 4.46 -29.51
N HIS A 326 -3.29 3.23 -29.33
CA HIS A 326 -2.24 2.93 -28.37
C HIS A 326 -0.90 3.57 -28.77
N CYS A 327 -0.43 3.33 -30.00
CA CYS A 327 0.84 3.89 -30.46
C CYS A 327 0.78 5.42 -30.54
N ASN A 328 -0.31 5.98 -31.08
CA ASN A 328 -0.52 7.43 -31.17
C ASN A 328 -0.44 8.08 -29.80
N LYS A 329 -1.18 7.55 -28.82
CA LYS A 329 -1.16 8.04 -27.44
C LYS A 329 0.19 7.83 -26.76
N GLY A 330 0.86 6.70 -27.01
CA GLY A 330 2.17 6.39 -26.44
C GLY A 330 3.24 7.40 -26.84
N VAL A 331 3.33 7.69 -28.14
CA VAL A 331 4.25 8.69 -28.69
C VAL A 331 3.90 10.10 -28.20
N GLY A 332 2.61 10.48 -28.22
CA GLY A 332 2.17 11.78 -27.69
C GLY A 332 2.45 11.97 -26.19
N LEU A 333 2.36 10.91 -25.37
CA LEU A 333 2.76 10.95 -23.96
C LEU A 333 4.28 11.14 -23.79
N LEU A 334 5.09 10.63 -24.72
CA LEU A 334 6.51 10.95 -24.80
C LEU A 334 6.79 12.29 -25.49
N GLN A 335 5.74 13.04 -25.85
CA GLN A 335 5.81 14.36 -26.47
C GLN A 335 6.57 14.37 -27.79
N ASP A 336 6.44 13.30 -28.60
CA ASP A 336 7.09 13.23 -29.92
C ASP A 336 8.61 13.47 -29.87
N SER A 337 9.25 13.19 -28.72
CA SER A 337 10.67 13.47 -28.49
C SER A 337 11.50 12.22 -28.72
N PRO A 338 12.42 12.23 -29.71
CA PRO A 338 13.40 11.17 -29.90
C PRO A 338 14.22 10.90 -28.63
N GLU A 339 14.57 11.93 -27.88
CA GLU A 339 15.35 11.83 -26.64
C GLU A 339 14.61 11.00 -25.58
N ARG A 340 13.30 11.20 -25.45
CA ARG A 340 12.48 10.44 -24.50
C ARG A 340 12.21 9.02 -24.95
N LEU A 341 12.09 8.79 -26.25
CA LEU A 341 11.99 7.45 -26.81
C LEU A 341 13.31 6.67 -26.62
N ARG A 342 14.46 7.33 -26.81
CA ARG A 342 15.79 6.75 -26.47
C ARG A 342 15.90 6.47 -24.97
N GLY A 343 15.42 7.38 -24.12
CA GLY A 343 15.35 7.16 -22.66
C GLY A 343 14.47 5.96 -22.29
N ALA A 344 13.32 5.81 -22.95
CA ALA A 344 12.43 4.65 -22.77
C ALA A 344 13.09 3.34 -23.22
N LEU A 345 13.81 3.33 -24.34
CA LEU A 345 14.59 2.18 -24.80
C LEU A 345 15.68 1.80 -23.80
N SER A 346 16.49 2.77 -23.37
CA SER A 346 17.53 2.54 -22.37
C SER A 346 16.94 1.99 -21.07
N TYR A 347 15.77 2.48 -20.66
CA TYR A 347 15.07 2.03 -19.47
C TYR A 347 14.53 0.59 -19.62
N LEU A 348 14.00 0.23 -20.79
CA LEU A 348 13.54 -1.13 -21.08
C LEU A 348 14.70 -2.14 -21.15
N ASP A 349 15.90 -1.69 -21.54
CA ASP A 349 17.13 -2.49 -21.56
C ASP A 349 17.72 -2.72 -20.15
N CYS A 350 17.38 -1.88 -19.17
CA CYS A 350 17.78 -2.07 -17.78
C CYS A 350 17.11 -3.32 -17.18
N ARG A 351 17.93 -4.23 -16.63
CA ARG A 351 17.42 -5.40 -15.92
C ARG A 351 16.84 -5.02 -14.55
N PRO A 352 15.83 -5.75 -14.06
CA PRO A 352 15.32 -5.56 -12.71
C PRO A 352 16.40 -5.75 -11.63
N LEU A 353 16.21 -5.14 -10.46
CA LEU A 353 17.17 -5.08 -9.35
C LEU A 353 17.66 -6.43 -8.79
N SER A 354 17.12 -7.57 -9.23
CA SER A 354 17.53 -8.89 -8.73
C SER A 354 18.82 -9.46 -9.33
N ASP A 355 19.48 -8.75 -10.26
CA ASP A 355 20.70 -9.25 -10.93
C ASP A 355 22.01 -8.87 -10.24
N ASP A 356 21.98 -8.47 -8.96
CA ASP A 356 23.18 -8.35 -8.12
C ASP A 356 23.75 -9.74 -7.72
N ARG A 357 24.36 -10.38 -8.72
CA ARG A 357 25.53 -11.26 -8.57
C ARG A 357 26.60 -10.85 -9.59
N ALA A 358 27.04 -9.59 -9.56
CA ALA A 358 28.28 -9.19 -10.23
C ALA A 358 28.81 -7.82 -9.75
N VAL A 359 29.05 -7.67 -8.45
CA VAL A 359 30.11 -6.76 -7.97
C VAL A 359 30.85 -7.47 -6.84
N GLN A 360 31.81 -8.32 -7.23
CA GLN A 360 32.99 -8.66 -6.43
C GLN A 360 34.21 -8.39 -7.29
#